data_AF-A0A259SKU5-F1
#
_entry.id   AF-A0A259SKU5-F1
#
_cell.length_a   1.000
_cell.length_b   1.000
_cell.length_c   1.000
_cell.angle_alpha   90.00
_cell.angle_beta   90.00
_cell.angle_gamma   90.00
#
_symmetry.space_group_name_H-M   'P 1'
#
loop_
_entity.id
_entity.type
_entity.pdbx_description
1 polymer ?
#
loop_
_entity_poly.entity_id
_entity_poly.type
_entity_poly.pdbx_seq_one_letter_code
_entity_poly.pdbx_strand_id
1 'polypeptide(L)'
;MTLTQPSNPARTDRTGEGSAPLSRRRLIAAAAWSVPVVSLAVAVPAATASAQDVYTATAANGDVSQDGHSVTFGVDAGDQTIALALALTKNGTPYTGDVTATLSGASGIAAWSGSGSAITIASAAGGSADLPLDILGYGTFSVIVSVGGTSIVLNVTFQAA
;
A
#
# COMPACT_ATOMS: atom_id res chain seq x y z
N MET A 1 4.43 32.30 -103.10
CA MET A 1 3.60 32.91 -102.04
C MET A 1 3.25 31.82 -101.03
N THR A 2 3.61 32.07 -99.79
CA THR A 2 3.41 31.25 -98.59
C THR A 2 1.94 31.32 -98.14
N LEU A 3 1.38 30.24 -97.59
CA LEU A 3 0.83 30.16 -96.21
C LEU A 3 -0.13 28.96 -95.99
N THR A 4 0.37 28.08 -95.13
CA THR A 4 -0.20 27.16 -94.13
C THR A 4 -1.67 27.32 -93.69
N GLN A 5 -2.38 26.18 -93.75
CA GLN A 5 -3.40 25.56 -92.85
C GLN A 5 -4.57 26.40 -92.28
N PRO A 6 -5.72 25.76 -92.00
CA PRO A 6 -5.99 25.43 -90.59
C PRO A 6 -6.71 24.09 -90.35
N SER A 7 -6.40 23.49 -89.19
CA SER A 7 -7.21 22.44 -88.56
C SER A 7 -8.37 23.06 -87.77
N ASN A 8 -9.53 22.40 -87.74
CA ASN A 8 -10.49 22.54 -86.65
C ASN A 8 -11.39 21.29 -86.53
N PRO A 9 -11.51 20.63 -85.36
CA PRO A 9 -12.39 19.49 -85.15
C PRO A 9 -13.73 19.92 -84.53
N ALA A 10 -14.84 19.41 -85.07
CA ALA A 10 -16.18 19.57 -84.48
C ALA A 10 -16.98 18.26 -84.62
N ARG A 11 -17.35 17.69 -83.46
CA ARG A 11 -18.71 17.26 -83.01
C ARG A 11 -19.74 17.05 -84.15
N THR A 12 -20.56 16.00 -84.26
CA THR A 12 -21.37 15.24 -83.28
C THR A 12 -22.10 14.17 -84.10
N ASP A 13 -22.34 12.95 -83.61
CA ASP A 13 -23.71 12.42 -83.45
C ASP A 13 -23.72 10.96 -82.98
N ARG A 14 -24.69 10.66 -82.12
CA ARG A 14 -24.97 9.34 -81.57
C ARG A 14 -26.49 9.20 -81.54
N THR A 15 -27.09 8.27 -82.29
CA THR A 15 -28.47 7.80 -82.07
C THR A 15 -28.73 6.42 -82.66
N GLY A 16 -29.60 5.65 -81.98
CA GLY A 16 -30.08 4.31 -82.32
C GLY A 16 -30.33 3.52 -81.03
N GLU A 17 -31.32 3.91 -80.21
CA GLU A 17 -32.71 3.40 -80.18
C GLU A 17 -32.87 2.05 -79.45
N GLY A 18 -33.70 2.06 -78.41
CA GLY A 18 -34.04 0.92 -77.58
C GLY A 18 -34.86 1.33 -76.35
N SER A 19 -36.09 1.76 -76.59
CA SER A 19 -37.08 2.20 -75.59
C SER A 19 -37.58 1.01 -74.74
N ALA A 20 -37.58 1.16 -73.42
CA ALA A 20 -38.39 0.38 -72.48
C ALA A 20 -39.05 1.33 -71.45
N PRO A 21 -40.28 1.03 -70.98
CA PRO A 21 -41.23 2.07 -70.57
C PRO A 21 -41.05 2.59 -69.13
N LEU A 22 -41.43 3.86 -68.94
CA LEU A 22 -41.42 4.65 -67.70
C LEU A 22 -42.18 3.98 -66.54
N SER A 23 -41.53 3.88 -65.37
CA SER A 23 -42.24 3.76 -64.08
C SER A 23 -41.84 4.89 -63.14
N ARG A 24 -42.86 5.51 -62.55
CA ARG A 24 -42.86 6.79 -61.84
C ARG A 24 -42.40 6.63 -60.38
N ARG A 25 -41.84 7.71 -59.82
CA ARG A 25 -41.67 8.00 -58.36
C ARG A 25 -40.52 7.19 -57.72
N ARG A 26 -39.57 7.75 -56.98
CA ARG A 26 -39.54 8.91 -56.08
C ARG A 26 -38.07 9.29 -55.87
N LEU A 27 -37.77 10.59 -55.81
CA LEU A 27 -36.53 11.08 -55.19
C LEU A 27 -36.53 10.64 -53.72
N ILE A 28 -35.49 9.92 -53.31
CA ILE A 28 -35.04 9.94 -51.91
C ILE A 28 -33.55 10.22 -51.99
N ALA A 29 -33.20 11.48 -51.76
CA ALA A 29 -31.85 11.87 -51.39
C ALA A 29 -31.55 11.19 -50.05
N ALA A 30 -30.80 10.10 -50.08
CA ALA A 30 -30.24 9.53 -48.85
C ALA A 30 -29.02 10.40 -48.48
N ALA A 31 -29.23 11.31 -47.54
CA ALA A 31 -28.15 12.01 -46.86
C ALA A 31 -27.24 10.96 -46.19
N ALA A 32 -25.94 11.09 -46.42
CA ALA A 32 -24.92 10.34 -45.70
C ALA A 32 -24.92 10.80 -44.24
N TRP A 33 -25.25 9.90 -43.31
CA TRP A 33 -25.07 10.15 -41.88
C TRP A 33 -23.83 9.38 -41.45
N SER A 34 -22.72 10.09 -41.32
CA SER A 34 -21.50 9.59 -40.69
C SER A 34 -21.81 9.23 -39.23
N VAL A 35 -21.52 7.99 -38.83
CA VAL A 35 -21.59 7.58 -37.43
C VAL A 35 -20.31 8.08 -36.75
N PRO A 36 -20.38 8.95 -35.73
CA PRO A 36 -19.20 9.27 -34.95
C PRO A 36 -18.82 8.03 -34.13
N VAL A 37 -17.66 7.43 -34.44
CA VAL A 37 -17.05 6.43 -33.56
C VAL A 37 -16.47 7.18 -32.37
N VAL A 38 -17.16 7.14 -31.23
CA VAL A 38 -16.60 7.61 -29.97
C VAL A 38 -15.63 6.54 -29.47
N SER A 39 -14.33 6.80 -29.57
CA SER A 39 -13.33 6.00 -28.87
C SER A 39 -13.47 6.23 -27.37
N LEU A 40 -14.01 5.27 -26.64
CA LEU A 40 -13.98 5.25 -25.18
C LEU A 40 -12.52 5.05 -24.75
N ALA A 41 -11.83 6.15 -24.41
CA ALA A 41 -10.65 6.05 -23.57
C ALA A 41 -11.13 5.60 -22.19
N VAL A 42 -11.06 4.31 -21.91
CA VAL A 42 -11.22 3.81 -20.54
C VAL A 42 -10.03 4.36 -19.77
N ALA A 43 -10.27 5.46 -19.05
CA ALA A 43 -9.35 5.91 -18.03
C ALA A 43 -9.27 4.77 -17.01
N VAL A 44 -8.19 3.99 -17.06
CA VAL A 44 -7.85 3.07 -15.98
C VAL A 44 -7.79 3.95 -14.73
N PRO A 45 -8.64 3.74 -13.72
CA PRO A 45 -8.45 4.43 -12.45
C PRO A 45 -7.02 4.16 -12.04
N ALA A 46 -6.22 5.21 -11.82
CA ALA A 46 -5.02 5.05 -11.05
C ALA A 46 -5.49 4.47 -9.72
N ALA A 47 -5.30 3.16 -9.54
CA ALA A 47 -5.49 2.55 -8.25
C ALA A 47 -4.48 3.26 -7.36
N THR A 48 -4.95 4.24 -6.59
CA THR A 48 -4.22 4.73 -5.44
C THR A 48 -4.04 3.50 -4.57
N ALA A 49 -2.88 2.85 -4.68
CA ALA A 49 -2.46 1.90 -3.68
C ALA A 49 -2.45 2.70 -2.39
N SER A 50 -3.48 2.52 -1.56
CA SER A 50 -3.41 2.95 -0.18
C SER A 50 -2.26 2.11 0.38
N ALA A 51 -1.06 2.69 0.41
CA ALA A 51 0.07 2.05 1.05
C ALA A 51 -0.35 1.88 2.50
N GLN A 52 -0.65 0.63 2.88
CA GLN A 52 -0.97 0.31 4.25
C GLN A 52 0.25 0.70 5.09
N ASP A 53 0.02 1.47 6.15
CA ASP A 53 1.09 1.84 7.06
C ASP A 53 1.68 0.56 7.69
N VAL A 54 2.97 0.36 7.51
CA VAL A 54 3.72 -0.76 8.07
C VAL A 54 4.34 -0.30 9.38
N TYR A 55 3.90 -0.92 10.47
CA TYR A 55 4.45 -0.67 11.79
C TYR A 55 5.41 -1.79 12.20
N THR A 56 6.53 -1.43 12.82
CA THR A 56 7.49 -2.39 13.38
C THR A 56 7.83 -2.02 14.82
N ALA A 57 8.11 -3.04 15.63
CA ALA A 57 8.59 -2.91 17.00
C ALA A 57 9.65 -3.99 17.21
N THR A 58 10.83 -3.61 17.68
CA THR A 58 11.94 -4.53 17.98
C THR A 58 12.55 -4.20 19.33
N ALA A 59 13.03 -5.19 20.05
CA ALA A 59 13.81 -4.96 21.27
C ALA A 59 15.11 -4.21 20.91
N ALA A 60 15.48 -3.23 21.74
CA ALA A 60 16.62 -2.33 21.51
C ALA A 60 17.74 -2.50 22.56
N ASN A 61 17.53 -3.33 23.58
CA ASN A 61 18.49 -3.61 24.64
C ASN A 61 18.44 -5.08 25.08
N GLY A 62 19.47 -5.54 25.77
CA GLY A 62 19.67 -6.96 26.11
C GLY A 62 20.45 -7.72 25.02
N ASP A 63 20.46 -9.04 25.11
CA ASP A 63 20.95 -9.91 24.04
C ASP A 63 19.81 -10.16 23.05
N VAL A 64 19.76 -9.34 22.00
CA VAL A 64 18.68 -9.27 21.03
C VAL A 64 18.98 -10.13 19.80
N SER A 65 18.00 -10.93 19.37
CA SER A 65 18.09 -11.72 18.14
C SER A 65 18.21 -10.85 16.88
N GLN A 66 18.70 -11.42 15.78
CA GLN A 66 18.90 -10.69 14.52
C GLN A 66 17.61 -10.07 13.94
N ASP A 67 16.46 -10.68 14.20
CA ASP A 67 15.16 -10.18 13.77
C ASP A 67 14.55 -9.17 14.77
N GLY A 68 15.17 -8.94 15.92
CA GLY A 68 14.70 -8.00 16.94
C GLY A 68 13.47 -8.47 17.74
N HIS A 69 12.98 -9.69 17.53
CA HIS A 69 11.75 -10.20 18.13
C HIS A 69 11.98 -11.15 19.31
N SER A 70 13.24 -11.45 19.64
CA SER A 70 13.60 -12.18 20.85
C SER A 70 14.71 -11.45 21.59
N VAL A 71 14.64 -11.41 22.90
CA VAL A 71 15.63 -10.76 23.76
C VAL A 71 15.86 -11.57 25.02
N THR A 72 17.11 -11.66 25.45
CA THR A 72 17.50 -12.26 26.73
C THR A 72 18.14 -11.22 27.63
N PHE A 73 17.73 -11.20 28.89
CA PHE A 73 18.36 -10.43 29.95
C PHE A 73 18.96 -11.37 30.98
N GLY A 74 20.24 -11.16 31.29
CA GLY A 74 20.87 -11.70 32.49
C GLY A 74 20.43 -10.85 33.68
N VAL A 75 19.89 -11.51 34.70
CA VAL A 75 19.26 -10.87 35.87
C VAL A 75 19.95 -11.38 37.13
N ASP A 76 20.54 -10.45 37.88
CA ASP A 76 21.19 -10.72 39.15
C ASP A 76 20.18 -10.87 40.30
N ALA A 77 20.56 -11.55 41.38
CA ALA A 77 19.68 -11.85 42.52
C ALA A 77 19.16 -10.62 43.31
N GLY A 78 19.56 -9.41 42.92
CA GLY A 78 19.08 -8.14 43.50
C GLY A 78 18.35 -7.23 42.50
N ASP A 79 18.25 -7.63 41.24
CA ASP A 79 17.55 -6.86 40.21
C ASP A 79 16.05 -7.00 40.39
N GLN A 80 15.40 -5.88 40.66
CA GLN A 80 13.95 -5.84 40.90
C GLN A 80 13.18 -5.39 39.66
N THR A 81 13.82 -4.59 38.80
CA THR A 81 13.17 -3.99 37.63
C THR A 81 14.13 -3.89 36.45
N ILE A 82 13.56 -3.94 35.25
CA ILE A 82 14.27 -3.72 34.00
C ILE A 82 13.41 -2.90 33.05
N ALA A 83 14.04 -2.02 32.28
CA ALA A 83 13.37 -1.32 31.18
C ALA A 83 13.61 -2.10 29.89
N LEU A 84 12.57 -2.68 29.30
CA LEU A 84 12.63 -3.21 27.94
C LEU A 84 12.49 -2.03 26.97
N ALA A 85 13.60 -1.66 26.35
CA ALA A 85 13.64 -0.60 25.35
C ALA A 85 13.16 -1.15 24.00
N LEU A 86 12.26 -0.42 23.35
CA LEU A 86 11.73 -0.73 22.03
C LEU A 86 12.19 0.31 21.00
N ALA A 87 12.54 -0.15 19.80
CA ALA A 87 12.65 0.68 18.62
C ALA A 87 11.41 0.49 17.73
N LEU A 88 10.71 1.59 17.45
CA LEU A 88 9.43 1.62 16.76
C LEU A 88 9.54 2.39 15.46
N THR A 89 9.03 1.81 14.38
CA THR A 89 8.97 2.52 13.09
C THR A 89 7.60 2.45 12.45
N LYS A 90 7.30 3.48 11.66
CA LYS A 90 6.17 3.56 10.72
C LYS A 90 6.76 3.79 9.33
N ASN A 91 6.55 2.84 8.42
CA ASN A 91 7.09 2.86 7.06
C ASN A 91 8.62 3.10 7.04
N GLY A 92 9.35 2.51 7.98
CA GLY A 92 10.81 2.66 8.12
C GLY A 92 11.28 3.98 8.74
N THR A 93 10.37 4.87 9.12
CA THR A 93 10.69 6.12 9.85
C THR A 93 10.36 5.98 11.33
N PRO A 94 11.09 6.62 12.25
CA PRO A 94 10.78 6.57 13.67
C PRO A 94 9.32 6.92 13.98
N TYR A 95 8.63 6.05 14.71
CA TYR A 95 7.24 6.28 15.08
C TYR A 95 7.15 7.08 16.37
N THR A 96 6.33 8.15 16.37
CA THR A 96 5.97 8.88 17.59
C THR A 96 4.47 8.78 17.82
N GLY A 97 4.05 8.13 18.89
CA GLY A 97 2.65 8.03 19.30
C GLY A 97 2.47 7.05 20.45
N ASP A 98 1.22 6.69 20.72
CA ASP A 98 0.89 5.78 21.81
C ASP A 98 1.16 4.33 21.40
N VAL A 99 1.74 3.59 22.34
CA VAL A 99 2.07 2.18 22.21
C VAL A 99 1.47 1.47 23.41
N THR A 100 0.67 0.44 23.14
CA THR A 100 0.09 -0.39 24.20
C THR A 100 0.81 -1.73 24.24
N ALA A 101 1.32 -2.12 25.40
CA ALA A 101 1.97 -3.40 25.59
C ALA A 101 1.17 -4.26 26.59
N THR A 102 1.10 -5.56 26.30
CA THR A 102 0.47 -6.55 27.18
C THR A 102 1.42 -7.72 27.41
N LEU A 103 1.35 -8.30 28.61
CA LEU A 103 2.13 -9.48 28.95
C LEU A 103 1.30 -10.74 28.71
N SER A 104 1.91 -11.73 28.06
CA SER A 104 1.34 -13.06 27.87
C SER A 104 2.32 -14.11 28.39
N GLY A 105 1.83 -15.07 29.18
CA GLY A 105 2.66 -16.11 29.77
C GLY A 105 3.64 -15.64 30.87
N ALA A 106 3.55 -14.40 31.33
CA ALA A 106 4.48 -13.81 32.29
C ALA A 106 4.22 -14.16 33.77
N SER A 107 3.21 -15.00 34.06
CA SER A 107 2.81 -15.30 35.44
C SER A 107 3.97 -15.90 36.24
N GLY A 108 4.36 -15.23 37.34
CA GLY A 108 5.49 -15.62 38.17
C GLY A 108 6.88 -15.30 37.58
N ILE A 109 6.95 -14.67 36.41
CA ILE A 109 8.20 -14.31 35.73
C ILE A 109 8.36 -12.78 35.68
N ALA A 110 7.32 -12.08 35.24
CA ALA A 110 7.36 -10.62 35.09
C ALA A 110 5.99 -9.98 35.32
N ALA A 111 6.00 -8.71 35.71
CA ALA A 111 4.82 -7.85 35.75
C ALA A 111 5.17 -6.46 35.22
N TRP A 112 4.16 -5.66 34.84
CA TRP A 112 4.41 -4.25 34.57
C TRP A 112 4.66 -3.50 35.87
N SER A 113 5.71 -2.67 35.92
CA SER A 113 5.99 -1.89 37.10
C SER A 113 4.84 -0.92 37.40
N GLY A 114 4.22 -1.07 38.56
CA GLY A 114 3.12 -0.21 39.03
C GLY A 114 1.83 -0.25 38.22
N SER A 115 1.61 -1.24 37.34
CA SER A 115 0.48 -1.28 36.40
C SER A 115 -0.27 -2.62 36.39
N GLY A 116 -1.44 -2.65 35.75
CA GLY A 116 -2.30 -3.85 35.60
C GLY A 116 -1.80 -4.81 34.51
N SER A 117 -2.71 -5.50 33.81
CA SER A 117 -2.36 -6.49 32.77
C SER A 117 -1.79 -5.89 31.48
N ALA A 118 -1.93 -4.58 31.30
CA ALA A 118 -1.52 -3.80 30.13
C ALA A 118 -0.96 -2.45 30.57
N ILE A 119 -0.08 -1.88 29.75
CA ILE A 119 0.46 -0.54 29.90
C ILE A 119 0.36 0.18 28.55
N THR A 120 0.09 1.49 28.59
CA THR A 120 0.20 2.38 27.43
C THR A 120 1.24 3.45 27.72
N ILE A 121 2.21 3.59 26.82
CA ILE A 121 3.26 4.62 26.89
C ILE A 121 3.35 5.39 25.58
N ALA A 122 3.76 6.65 25.65
CA ALA A 122 4.10 7.42 24.48
C ALA A 122 5.56 7.14 24.07
N SER A 123 5.79 6.81 22.81
CA SER A 123 7.15 6.68 22.28
C SER A 123 7.81 8.05 22.16
N ALA A 124 9.08 8.14 22.55
CA ALA A 124 9.90 9.34 22.48
C ALA A 124 10.28 9.73 21.04
N ALA A 125 10.80 10.95 20.91
CA ALA A 125 11.43 11.40 19.67
C ALA A 125 12.56 10.43 19.28
N GLY A 126 12.54 9.93 18.05
CA GLY A 126 13.45 8.87 17.60
C GLY A 126 12.88 7.45 17.68
N GLY A 127 11.60 7.30 18.07
CA GLY A 127 10.90 6.01 18.03
C GLY A 127 11.26 5.05 19.15
N SER A 128 11.84 5.57 20.24
CA SER A 128 12.15 4.75 21.42
C SER A 128 10.96 4.68 22.35
N ALA A 129 10.72 3.53 22.97
CA ALA A 129 9.74 3.39 24.04
C ALA A 129 10.24 2.41 25.11
N ASP A 130 10.25 2.83 26.36
CA ASP A 130 10.77 2.03 27.46
C ASP A 130 9.61 1.42 28.26
N LEU A 131 9.52 0.10 28.23
CA LEU A 131 8.52 -0.67 28.95
C LEU A 131 9.08 -1.14 30.30
N PRO A 132 8.56 -0.65 31.44
CA PRO A 132 9.08 -0.98 32.75
C PRO A 132 8.54 -2.35 33.21
N LEU A 133 9.43 -3.32 33.38
CA LEU A 133 9.14 -4.67 33.84
C LEU A 133 9.66 -4.87 35.26
N ASP A 134 8.80 -5.36 36.15
CA ASP A 134 9.22 -5.94 37.42
C ASP A 134 9.64 -7.39 37.19
N ILE A 135 10.74 -7.78 37.81
CA ILE A 135 11.30 -9.13 37.72
C ILE A 135 10.76 -9.95 38.89
N LEU A 136 10.04 -11.03 38.59
CA LEU A 136 9.44 -11.92 39.58
C LEU A 136 10.10 -13.30 39.60
N GLY A 137 10.77 -13.68 38.51
CA GLY A 137 11.46 -14.94 38.36
C GLY A 137 12.13 -15.08 37.00
N TYR A 138 12.73 -16.25 36.77
CA TYR A 138 13.35 -16.61 35.50
C TYR A 138 12.37 -17.34 34.59
N GLY A 139 12.56 -17.18 33.28
CA GLY A 139 11.76 -17.85 32.27
C GLY A 139 11.52 -16.98 31.05
N THR A 140 10.76 -17.53 30.10
CA THR A 140 10.40 -16.87 28.85
C THR A 140 8.92 -16.51 28.85
N PHE A 141 8.62 -15.29 28.43
CA PHE A 141 7.26 -14.77 28.26
C PHE A 141 7.18 -13.93 26.99
N SER A 142 5.97 -13.54 26.60
CA SER A 142 5.75 -12.70 25.42
C SER A 142 5.23 -11.33 25.82
N VAL A 143 5.82 -10.30 25.23
CA VAL A 143 5.31 -8.93 25.23
C VAL A 143 4.61 -8.68 23.89
N ILE A 144 3.32 -8.43 23.93
CA ILE A 144 2.52 -8.11 22.74
C ILE A 144 2.40 -6.59 22.66
N VAL A 145 3.08 -6.00 21.69
CA VAL A 145 3.13 -4.57 21.42
C VAL A 145 2.10 -4.22 20.35
N SER A 146 1.14 -3.38 20.68
CA SER A 146 0.10 -2.90 19.79
C SER A 146 0.37 -1.43 19.43
N VAL A 147 0.59 -1.17 18.14
CA VAL A 147 0.92 0.14 17.58
C VAL A 147 0.21 0.33 16.23
N GLY A 148 -0.49 1.45 16.05
CA GLY A 148 -1.19 1.74 14.79
C GLY A 148 -2.20 0.68 14.36
N GLY A 149 -2.77 -0.09 15.30
CA GLY A 149 -3.67 -1.22 15.02
C GLY A 149 -2.97 -2.53 14.64
N THR A 150 -1.64 -2.56 14.62
CA THR A 150 -0.83 -3.78 14.40
C THR A 150 -0.35 -4.33 15.73
N SER A 151 -0.42 -5.65 15.92
CA SER A 151 0.15 -6.33 17.09
C SER A 151 1.41 -7.09 16.70
N ILE A 152 2.49 -6.83 17.41
CA ILE A 152 3.82 -7.43 17.22
C ILE A 152 4.18 -8.16 18.51
N VAL A 153 4.73 -9.37 18.39
CA VAL A 153 5.07 -10.20 19.55
C VAL A 153 6.58 -10.21 19.72
N LEU A 154 7.03 -9.91 20.94
CA LEU A 154 8.43 -10.00 21.36
C LEU A 154 8.55 -11.09 22.42
N ASN A 155 9.48 -12.02 22.22
CA ASN A 155 9.80 -13.04 23.22
C ASN A 155 10.90 -12.51 24.14
N VAL A 156 10.61 -12.43 25.43
CA VAL A 156 11.53 -11.93 26.45
C VAL A 156 11.91 -13.07 27.37
N THR A 157 13.20 -13.26 27.60
CA THR A 157 13.73 -14.26 28.52
C THR A 157 14.51 -13.60 29.64
N PHE A 158 14.15 -13.92 30.88
CA PHE A 158 14.96 -13.63 32.06
C PHE A 158 15.71 -14.90 32.47
N GLN A 159 17.02 -14.79 32.61
CA GLN A 159 17.87 -15.87 33.09
C GLN A 159 18.87 -15.34 34.12
N ALA A 160 19.48 -16.23 34.91
CA ALA A 160 20.56 -15.83 35.80
C ALA A 160 21.74 -15.28 34.98
N ALA A 161 22.33 -14.17 35.45
CA ALA A 161 23.52 -13.57 34.87
C ALA A 161 24.79 -14.42 35.09
#